data_AF-E3C9S4-F1
#
_entry.id   AF-E3C9S4-F1
#
_cell.length_a   1.000
_cell.length_b   1.000
_cell.length_c   1.000
_cell.angle_alpha   90.00
_cell.angle_beta   90.00
_cell.angle_gamma   90.00
#
_symmetry.space_group_name_H-M   'P 1'
#
loop_
_entity.id
_entity.type
_entity.pdbx_description
1 polymer ?
#
loop_
_entity_poly.entity_id
_entity_poly.type
_entity_poly.pdbx_seq_one_letter_code
_entity_poly.pdbx_strand_id
1 'polypeptide(L)'
;MTQVKFDSSALKQFVHDNELGEMQAMVKAADDELRNGTGAGAAYRDWLHLPSEYDKDEFERIKQAAKKIQSDSDILIVIGIGGSYLGAQMAIDFLHNTFYQAQDAKDRKYPLVIFAGNSLSSTYVHDLLQLIGDKDF
;
A
#
# COMPACT_ATOMS: atom_id res chain seq x y z
N MET A 1 -1.82 -5.47 25.34
CA MET A 1 -0.55 -4.99 24.77
C MET A 1 -0.78 -4.63 23.31
N THR A 2 -0.26 -3.50 22.84
CA THR A 2 -0.34 -3.10 21.42
C THR A 2 0.71 -3.85 20.59
N GLN A 3 0.42 -4.11 19.31
CA GLN A 3 1.37 -4.77 18.39
C GLN A 3 2.50 -3.84 17.94
N VAL A 4 2.24 -2.53 17.90
CA VAL A 4 3.23 -1.48 17.61
C VAL A 4 3.43 -0.63 18.87
N LYS A 5 4.69 -0.23 19.12
CA LYS A 5 5.08 0.62 20.25
C LYS A 5 5.73 1.91 19.74
N PHE A 6 5.33 3.03 20.31
CA PHE A 6 5.99 4.31 20.11
C PHE A 6 6.99 4.53 21.25
N ASP A 7 8.27 4.70 20.91
CA ASP A 7 9.34 5.01 21.86
C ASP A 7 9.82 6.45 21.64
N SER A 8 9.49 7.33 22.58
CA SER A 8 9.88 8.74 22.57
C SER A 8 11.11 9.03 23.43
N SER A 9 11.83 8.01 23.91
CA SER A 9 12.95 8.19 24.84
C SER A 9 14.05 9.11 24.31
N ALA A 10 14.30 9.09 23.00
CA ALA A 10 15.28 9.96 22.34
C ALA A 10 14.85 11.44 22.26
N LEU A 11 13.58 11.77 22.52
CA LEU A 11 13.05 13.14 22.46
C LEU A 11 13.18 13.90 23.78
N LYS A 12 13.52 13.22 24.89
CA LYS A 12 13.54 13.80 26.26
C LYS A 12 14.42 15.04 26.45
N GLN A 13 15.42 15.24 25.58
CA GLN A 13 16.29 16.41 25.63
C GLN A 13 15.68 17.64 24.94
N PHE A 14 14.67 17.43 24.10
CA PHE A 14 14.09 18.44 23.22
C PHE A 14 12.63 18.75 23.53
N VAL A 15 11.93 17.81 24.18
CA VAL A 15 10.52 17.93 24.55
C VAL A 15 10.38 17.64 26.04
N HIS A 16 9.90 18.63 26.79
CA HIS A 16 9.66 18.52 28.23
C HIS A 16 8.38 17.72 28.51
N ASP A 17 8.31 17.12 29.70
CA ASP A 17 7.22 16.21 30.09
C ASP A 17 5.82 16.84 30.03
N ASN A 18 5.70 18.16 30.18
CA ASN A 18 4.42 18.89 30.15
C ASN A 18 3.91 19.18 28.73
N GLU A 19 4.79 19.30 27.74
CA GLU A 19 4.46 19.85 26.42
C GLU A 19 3.39 19.02 25.69
N LEU A 20 3.52 17.69 25.71
CA LEU A 20 2.54 16.82 25.06
C LEU A 20 1.16 16.90 25.73
N GLY A 21 1.13 17.02 27.07
CA GLY A 21 -0.10 17.17 27.83
C GLY A 21 -0.82 18.49 27.54
N GLU A 22 -0.06 19.56 27.33
CA GLU A 22 -0.59 20.89 26.98
C GLU A 22 -1.24 20.91 25.58
N MET A 23 -0.84 20.01 24.67
CA MET A 23 -1.48 19.84 23.36
C MET A 23 -2.80 19.06 23.41
N GLN A 24 -3.16 18.44 24.55
CA GLN A 24 -4.28 17.51 24.64
C GLN A 24 -5.61 18.11 24.17
N ALA A 25 -5.86 19.40 24.43
CA ALA A 25 -7.08 20.08 23.99
C ALA A 25 -7.20 20.09 22.45
N MET A 26 -6.09 20.37 21.75
CA MET A 26 -6.05 20.36 20.28
C MET A 26 -6.18 18.95 19.72
N VAL A 27 -5.53 17.96 20.36
CA VAL A 27 -5.64 16.54 19.97
C VAL A 27 -7.08 16.05 20.08
N LYS A 28 -7.79 16.40 21.16
CA LYS A 28 -9.20 16.04 21.35
C LYS A 28 -10.08 16.65 20.26
N ALA A 29 -9.91 17.93 19.99
CA ALA A 29 -10.67 18.62 18.94
C ALA A 29 -10.46 17.94 17.57
N ALA A 30 -9.22 17.60 17.22
CA ALA A 30 -8.93 16.92 15.96
C ALA A 30 -9.50 15.49 15.88
N ASP A 31 -9.42 14.70 16.96
CA ASP A 31 -10.02 13.36 17.01
C ASP A 31 -11.55 13.41 16.91
N ASP A 32 -12.20 14.36 17.61
CA ASP A 32 -13.64 14.59 17.52
C ASP A 32 -14.07 14.98 16.11
N GLU A 33 -13.37 15.91 15.46
CA GLU A 33 -13.69 16.32 14.08
C GLU A 33 -13.56 15.16 13.08
N LEU A 34 -12.51 14.33 13.23
CA LEU A 34 -12.26 13.17 12.38
C LEU A 34 -13.34 12.09 12.56
N ARG A 35 -13.63 11.72 13.81
CA ARG A 35 -14.59 10.64 14.14
C ARG A 35 -16.03 11.04 13.91
N ASN A 36 -16.38 12.29 14.19
CA ASN A 36 -17.74 12.80 13.97
C ASN A 36 -17.95 13.30 12.53
N GLY A 37 -16.88 13.47 11.74
CA GLY A 37 -16.98 13.90 10.35
C GLY A 37 -17.43 15.35 10.21
N THR A 38 -17.00 16.22 11.13
CA THR A 38 -17.36 17.65 11.12
C THR A 38 -16.25 18.54 10.57
N GLY A 39 -15.03 18.00 10.43
CA GLY A 39 -13.88 18.72 9.88
C GLY A 39 -13.87 18.79 8.35
N ALA A 40 -12.93 19.57 7.81
CA ALA A 40 -12.72 19.65 6.36
C ALA A 40 -12.34 18.29 5.78
N GLY A 41 -12.93 17.93 4.63
CA GLY A 41 -12.66 16.64 3.98
C GLY A 41 -13.38 15.44 4.61
N ALA A 42 -14.38 15.66 5.48
CA ALA A 42 -15.16 14.61 6.13
C ALA A 42 -15.80 13.57 5.18
N ALA A 43 -15.94 13.89 3.90
CA ALA A 43 -16.40 12.96 2.88
C ALA A 43 -15.39 11.84 2.54
N TYR A 44 -14.11 11.96 2.91
CA TYR A 44 -13.02 11.05 2.50
C TYR A 44 -12.39 10.31 3.70
N ARG A 45 -13.22 9.75 4.58
CA ARG A 45 -12.78 9.14 5.86
C ARG A 45 -13.10 7.66 6.02
N ASP A 46 -13.55 7.01 4.95
CA ASP A 46 -13.94 5.59 4.98
C ASP A 46 -12.79 4.66 5.39
N TRP A 47 -11.54 5.11 5.23
CA TRP A 47 -10.34 4.41 5.70
C TRP A 47 -10.32 4.15 7.23
N LEU A 48 -11.10 4.90 8.02
CA LEU A 48 -11.30 4.63 9.45
C LEU A 48 -12.05 3.32 9.70
N HIS A 49 -12.98 2.98 8.81
CA HIS A 49 -13.90 1.85 8.92
C HIS A 49 -13.47 0.67 8.05
N LEU A 50 -12.74 0.93 6.97
CA LEU A 50 -12.29 -0.07 6.00
C LEU A 50 -11.69 -1.33 6.64
N PRO A 51 -10.82 -1.28 7.67
CA PRO A 51 -10.26 -2.50 8.27
C PRO A 51 -11.30 -3.44 8.91
N SER A 52 -12.44 -2.90 9.38
CA SER A 52 -13.49 -3.67 10.06
C SER A 52 -14.75 -3.87 9.21
N GLU A 53 -14.99 -2.99 8.23
CA GLU A 53 -16.26 -2.87 7.50
C GLU A 53 -16.09 -2.95 5.96
N TYR A 54 -14.96 -3.46 5.46
CA TYR A 54 -14.77 -3.68 4.02
C TYR A 54 -15.82 -4.65 3.43
N ASP A 55 -16.09 -4.51 2.14
CA ASP A 55 -16.95 -5.42 1.39
C ASP A 55 -16.30 -6.81 1.28
N LYS A 56 -16.89 -7.79 1.99
CA LYS A 56 -16.39 -9.17 2.04
C LYS A 56 -16.61 -9.93 0.74
N ASP A 57 -17.66 -9.61 -0.01
CA ASP A 57 -17.94 -10.25 -1.29
C ASP A 57 -16.95 -9.75 -2.35
N GLU A 58 -16.64 -8.45 -2.34
CA GLU A 58 -15.54 -7.90 -3.14
C GLU A 58 -14.19 -8.53 -2.77
N PHE A 59 -13.89 -8.67 -1.47
CA PHE A 59 -12.64 -9.29 -1.04
C PHE A 59 -12.48 -10.72 -1.54
N GLU A 60 -13.55 -11.52 -1.53
CA GLU A 60 -13.51 -12.87 -2.12
C GLU A 60 -13.37 -12.84 -3.65
N ARG A 61 -13.99 -11.88 -4.35
CA ARG A 61 -13.76 -11.68 -5.80
C ARG A 61 -12.31 -11.31 -6.11
N ILE A 62 -11.67 -10.46 -5.30
CA ILE A 62 -10.24 -10.13 -5.43
C ILE A 62 -9.38 -11.40 -5.31
N LYS A 63 -9.65 -12.24 -4.33
CA LYS A 63 -8.91 -13.51 -4.15
C LYS A 63 -9.11 -14.48 -5.30
N GLN A 64 -10.32 -14.54 -5.87
CA GLN A 64 -10.60 -15.35 -7.06
C GLN A 64 -9.86 -14.82 -8.29
N ALA A 65 -9.87 -13.51 -8.51
CA ALA A 65 -9.13 -12.87 -9.60
C ALA A 65 -7.62 -13.11 -9.46
N ALA A 66 -7.06 -12.98 -8.26
CA ALA A 66 -5.65 -13.25 -8.00
C ALA A 66 -5.27 -14.71 -8.30
N LYS A 67 -6.13 -15.69 -7.94
CA LYS A 67 -5.92 -17.11 -8.28
C LYS A 67 -5.97 -17.35 -9.79
N LYS A 68 -6.89 -16.67 -10.50
CA LYS A 68 -6.98 -16.76 -11.95
C LYS A 68 -5.69 -16.26 -12.59
N ILE A 69 -5.28 -15.03 -12.28
CA ILE A 69 -4.04 -14.41 -12.78
C ILE A 69 -2.82 -15.29 -12.46
N GLN A 70 -2.77 -15.89 -11.26
CA GLN A 70 -1.70 -16.83 -10.91
C GLN A 70 -1.68 -18.09 -11.79
N SER A 71 -2.83 -18.54 -12.29
CA SER A 71 -2.94 -19.76 -13.09
C SER A 71 -2.70 -19.57 -14.59
N ASP A 72 -2.82 -18.33 -15.09
CA ASP A 72 -2.76 -18.03 -16.52
C ASP A 72 -1.87 -16.83 -16.88
N SER A 73 -0.98 -16.40 -15.99
CA SER A 73 -0.05 -15.30 -16.28
C SER A 73 1.32 -15.54 -15.65
N ASP A 74 2.38 -15.23 -16.39
CA ASP A 74 3.75 -15.17 -15.90
C ASP A 74 4.06 -13.82 -15.23
N ILE A 75 3.39 -12.76 -15.69
CA ILE A 75 3.59 -11.37 -15.30
C ILE A 75 2.22 -10.74 -14.98
N LEU A 76 2.17 -9.81 -14.03
CA LEU A 76 1.03 -8.92 -13.82
C LEU A 76 1.49 -7.47 -14.00
N ILE A 77 0.94 -6.78 -15.00
CA ILE A 77 1.20 -5.35 -15.23
C ILE A 77 0.15 -4.52 -14.50
N VAL A 78 0.57 -3.79 -13.46
CA VAL A 78 -0.28 -2.86 -12.72
C VAL A 78 -0.09 -1.45 -13.27
N ILE A 79 -1.15 -0.85 -13.81
CA ILE A 79 -1.09 0.51 -14.39
C ILE A 79 -1.67 1.51 -13.39
N GLY A 80 -0.83 2.40 -12.85
CA GLY A 80 -1.27 3.39 -11.87
C GLY A 80 -0.16 4.31 -11.39
N ILE A 81 -0.52 5.44 -10.79
CA ILE A 81 0.40 6.44 -10.23
C ILE A 81 -0.08 6.89 -8.84
N GLY A 82 0.82 7.48 -8.04
CA GLY A 82 0.48 8.00 -6.72
C GLY A 82 -0.02 6.90 -5.78
N GLY A 83 -1.19 7.10 -5.18
CA GLY A 83 -1.80 6.14 -4.25
C GLY A 83 -2.10 4.78 -4.87
N SER A 84 -2.41 4.73 -6.17
CA SER A 84 -2.65 3.49 -6.93
C SER A 84 -1.37 2.72 -7.29
N TYR A 85 -0.19 3.26 -6.94
CA TYR A 85 1.12 2.64 -7.18
C TYR A 85 1.85 2.35 -5.86
N LEU A 86 2.06 3.39 -5.04
CA LEU A 86 2.96 3.34 -3.89
C LEU A 86 2.55 2.32 -2.84
N GLY A 87 1.25 2.17 -2.56
CA GLY A 87 0.76 1.21 -1.58
C GLY A 87 1.01 -0.24 -1.99
N ALA A 88 0.74 -0.57 -3.27
CA ALA A 88 0.96 -1.89 -3.81
C ALA A 88 2.46 -2.22 -3.93
N GLN A 89 3.27 -1.29 -4.46
CA GLN A 89 4.72 -1.43 -4.56
C GLN A 89 5.35 -1.68 -3.19
N MET A 90 5.00 -0.87 -2.17
CA MET A 90 5.55 -1.03 -0.82
C MET A 90 5.20 -2.38 -0.21
N ALA A 91 3.95 -2.83 -0.32
CA ALA A 91 3.53 -4.12 0.23
C ALA A 91 4.27 -5.29 -0.43
N ILE A 92 4.49 -5.21 -1.75
CA ILE A 92 5.25 -6.22 -2.48
C ILE A 92 6.71 -6.22 -2.02
N ASP A 93 7.37 -5.07 -2.01
CA ASP A 93 8.78 -4.96 -1.64
C ASP A 93 9.04 -5.37 -0.19
N PHE A 94 8.11 -5.04 0.72
CA PHE A 94 8.24 -5.35 2.15
C PHE A 94 8.01 -6.83 2.48
N LEU A 95 7.06 -7.49 1.78
CA LEU A 95 6.66 -8.86 2.07
C LEU A 95 7.42 -9.92 1.25
N HIS A 96 8.13 -9.51 0.20
CA HIS A 96 8.95 -10.40 -0.61
C HIS A 96 10.43 -10.37 -0.20
N ASN A 97 11.21 -11.31 -0.74
CA ASN A 97 12.65 -11.22 -0.65
C ASN A 97 13.17 -10.04 -1.48
N THR A 98 14.33 -9.49 -1.10
CA THR A 98 14.93 -8.30 -1.71
C THR A 98 15.18 -8.43 -3.22
N PHE A 99 15.35 -9.65 -3.74
CA PHE A 99 15.67 -9.92 -5.14
C PHE A 99 14.51 -10.63 -5.87
N TYR A 100 13.26 -10.47 -5.44
CA TYR A 100 12.13 -11.23 -5.99
C TYR A 100 11.96 -11.02 -7.50
N GLN A 101 12.26 -9.81 -7.99
CA GLN A 101 12.21 -9.47 -9.41
C GLN A 101 13.29 -10.17 -10.24
N ALA A 102 14.40 -10.57 -9.62
CA ALA A 102 15.51 -11.26 -10.28
C ALA A 102 15.38 -12.80 -10.23
N GLN A 103 14.33 -13.34 -9.59
CA GLN A 103 14.11 -14.78 -9.55
C GLN A 103 13.65 -15.29 -10.91
N ASP A 104 14.09 -16.50 -11.29
CA ASP A 104 13.59 -17.19 -12.48
C ASP A 104 12.10 -17.53 -12.32
N ALA A 105 11.36 -17.61 -13.42
CA ALA A 105 9.93 -17.95 -13.41
C ALA A 105 9.62 -19.26 -12.68
N LYS A 106 10.47 -20.29 -12.86
CA LYS A 106 10.34 -21.60 -12.21
C LYS A 106 10.45 -21.54 -10.68
N ASP A 107 11.14 -20.52 -10.14
CA ASP A 107 11.41 -20.38 -8.71
C ASP A 107 10.39 -19.44 -8.03
N ARG A 108 9.53 -18.79 -8.82
CA ARG A 108 8.46 -17.91 -8.32
C ARG A 108 7.18 -18.71 -8.09
N LYS A 109 6.53 -18.42 -6.96
CA LYS A 109 5.21 -18.98 -6.64
C LYS A 109 4.06 -18.18 -7.28
N TYR A 110 4.29 -16.91 -7.57
CA TYR A 110 3.29 -15.97 -8.08
C TYR A 110 3.84 -15.25 -9.33
N PRO A 111 2.96 -14.65 -10.15
CA PRO A 111 3.39 -13.86 -11.31
C PRO A 111 4.32 -12.73 -10.89
N LEU A 112 5.25 -12.37 -11.79
CA LEU A 112 6.11 -11.21 -11.58
C LEU A 112 5.26 -9.93 -11.70
N VAL A 113 5.14 -9.17 -10.62
CA VAL A 113 4.40 -7.90 -10.66
C VAL A 113 5.31 -6.78 -11.13
N ILE A 114 4.88 -6.06 -12.17
CA ILE A 114 5.57 -4.88 -12.70
C ILE A 114 4.58 -3.73 -12.83
N PHE A 115 5.04 -2.51 -12.60
CA PHE A 115 4.21 -1.32 -12.64
C PHE A 115 4.46 -0.49 -13.89
N ALA A 116 3.41 0.09 -14.46
CA ALA A 116 3.50 1.02 -15.57
C ALA A 116 2.54 2.21 -15.34
N GLY A 117 2.63 3.24 -16.19
CA GLY A 117 1.77 4.43 -16.09
C GLY A 117 2.07 5.36 -14.90
N ASN A 118 3.06 5.01 -14.07
CA ASN A 118 3.63 5.87 -13.02
C ASN A 118 4.67 6.89 -13.55
N SER A 119 4.96 6.85 -14.86
CA SER A 119 5.75 7.88 -15.57
C SER A 119 5.29 7.98 -17.03
N LEU A 120 5.80 8.99 -17.76
CA LEU A 120 5.56 9.17 -19.20
C LEU A 120 6.77 8.76 -20.06
N SER A 121 7.68 7.93 -19.53
CA SER A 121 8.87 7.50 -20.26
C SER A 121 8.52 6.46 -21.32
N SER A 122 8.56 6.86 -22.59
CA SER A 122 8.39 5.93 -23.71
C SER A 122 9.48 4.86 -23.75
N THR A 123 10.71 5.19 -23.33
CA THR A 123 11.81 4.24 -23.20
C THR A 123 11.50 3.16 -22.17
N TYR A 124 10.96 3.55 -21.01
CA TYR A 124 10.55 2.57 -19.99
C TYR A 124 9.50 1.60 -20.51
N VAL A 125 8.49 2.11 -21.23
CA VAL A 125 7.44 1.25 -21.81
C VAL A 125 8.04 0.34 -22.90
N HIS A 126 8.95 0.85 -23.72
CA HIS A 126 9.65 0.04 -24.72
C HIS A 126 10.44 -1.11 -24.07
N ASP A 127 11.21 -0.81 -23.02
CA ASP A 127 12.01 -1.80 -22.30
C ASP A 127 11.11 -2.82 -21.56
N LEU A 128 9.97 -2.37 -21.02
CA LEU A 128 8.96 -3.25 -20.42
C LEU A 128 8.38 -4.24 -21.45
N LEU A 129 8.07 -3.77 -22.66
CA LEU A 129 7.60 -4.65 -23.74
C LEU A 129 8.65 -5.69 -24.12
N GLN A 130 9.95 -5.31 -24.15
CA GLN A 130 11.03 -6.26 -24.36
C GLN A 130 11.14 -7.29 -23.22
N LEU A 131 10.95 -6.87 -21.97
CA LEU A 131 10.98 -7.75 -20.80
C LEU A 131 9.84 -8.77 -20.81
N ILE A 132 8.63 -8.33 -21.17
CA ILE A 132 7.46 -9.20 -21.34
C ILE A 132 7.77 -10.24 -22.42
N GLY A 133 8.18 -9.80 -23.61
CA GLY A 133 8.45 -10.69 -24.75
C GLY A 133 7.22 -11.53 -25.08
N ASP A 134 7.39 -12.85 -25.13
CA ASP A 134 6.31 -13.81 -25.44
C ASP A 134 5.62 -14.41 -24.20
N LYS A 135 5.85 -13.84 -23.00
CA LYS A 135 5.23 -14.32 -21.76
C LYS A 135 3.76 -13.92 -21.66
N ASP A 136 2.95 -14.75 -21.01
CA ASP A 136 1.55 -14.42 -20.72
C ASP A 136 1.48 -13.36 -19.60
N PHE A 137 0.72 -12.28 -19.79
CA PHE A 137 0.63 -11.14 -18.87
C PHE A 137 -0.78 -10.53 -18.76
#